data_AF-A0A660RGS1-F1
#
_entry.id   AF-A0A660RGS1-F1
#
_cell.length_a   1.000
_cell.length_b   1.000
_cell.length_c   1.000
_cell.angle_alpha   90.00
_cell.angle_beta   90.00
_cell.angle_gamma   90.00
#
_symmetry.space_group_name_H-M   'P 1'
#
loop_
_entity.id
_entity.type
_entity.pdbx_description
1 polymer ?
#
loop_
_entity_poly.entity_id
_entity_poly.type
_entity_poly.pdbx_seq_one_letter_code
_entity_poly.pdbx_strand_id
1 'polypeptide(L)'
;MGYFIYSRIGENEKERIIREFLPKIKALAVSLSYQLPKNVSIDDLIQEGLMGLLSSFENYDPSKGASFSTYALKRIKGAMLDYLRKLDWVPRNLRKKMKELEEAVLILEDKLGKIPDDKELAEYLNMEEGEVRKIRNELVRRQLLSLDSYIFEDDESVHVELVQSNEKSPDVIYEKEELREKLKEAIEQLSERERLVLALYYVEELNFKEIGKILGVSESRISQIHSSVISKLKRLLLSRM
;
A
#
# COMPACT_ATOMS: atom_id res chain seq x y z
N MET A 1 7.05 -31.68 -22.73
CA MET A 1 7.62 -31.46 -24.08
C MET A 1 8.53 -30.23 -24.03
N GLY A 2 9.61 -30.34 -23.26
CA GLY A 2 10.59 -29.29 -23.00
C GLY A 2 11.96 -29.95 -22.88
N TYR A 3 13.03 -29.19 -23.06
CA TYR A 3 14.45 -29.64 -23.10
C TYR A 3 15.00 -30.15 -24.44
N PHE A 4 14.70 -29.51 -25.57
CA PHE A 4 15.42 -29.80 -26.83
C PHE A 4 15.79 -28.55 -27.63
N ILE A 5 16.40 -27.53 -27.00
CA ILE A 5 17.16 -26.47 -27.71
C ILE A 5 18.41 -26.04 -26.91
N TYR A 6 19.11 -26.97 -26.27
CA TYR A 6 20.40 -26.64 -25.63
C TYR A 6 21.59 -26.62 -26.61
N SER A 7 21.41 -26.97 -27.89
CA SER A 7 22.51 -27.42 -28.77
C SER A 7 22.72 -26.58 -30.04
N ARG A 8 23.03 -25.29 -29.92
CA ARG A 8 23.54 -24.52 -31.08
C ARG A 8 24.76 -23.61 -30.83
N ILE A 9 25.15 -23.41 -29.57
CA ILE A 9 26.31 -22.60 -29.20
C ILE A 9 27.04 -23.36 -28.09
N GLY A 10 28.35 -23.61 -28.26
CA GLY A 10 29.16 -24.28 -27.24
C GLY A 10 29.20 -23.47 -25.94
N GLU A 11 29.30 -24.14 -24.78
CA GLU A 11 29.33 -23.45 -23.47
C GLU A 11 30.40 -22.35 -23.40
N ASN A 12 31.59 -22.62 -23.95
CA ASN A 12 32.69 -21.65 -24.03
C ASN A 12 32.35 -20.40 -24.86
N GLU A 13 31.53 -20.55 -25.90
CA GLU A 13 31.14 -19.44 -26.77
C GLU A 13 30.01 -18.61 -26.15
N LYS A 14 29.07 -19.25 -25.44
CA LYS A 14 28.09 -18.55 -24.61
C LYS A 14 28.79 -17.72 -23.53
N GLU A 15 29.76 -18.30 -22.83
CA GLU A 15 30.49 -17.60 -21.79
C GLU A 15 31.24 -16.38 -22.33
N ARG A 16 31.88 -16.51 -23.50
CA ARG A 16 32.53 -15.38 -24.18
C ARG A 16 31.54 -14.26 -24.53
N ILE A 17 30.37 -14.61 -25.07
CA ILE A 17 29.35 -13.63 -25.43
C ILE A 17 28.78 -12.97 -24.17
N ILE A 18 28.53 -13.73 -23.09
CA ILE A 18 28.07 -13.16 -21.81
C ILE A 18 29.09 -12.12 -21.30
N ARG A 19 30.39 -12.45 -21.33
CA ARG A 19 31.46 -11.52 -20.92
C ARG A 19 31.49 -10.25 -21.79
N GLU A 20 31.19 -10.35 -23.08
CA GLU A 20 31.12 -9.19 -23.98
C GLU A 20 29.90 -8.29 -23.70
N PHE A 21 28.75 -8.89 -23.36
CA PHE A 21 27.51 -8.16 -23.12
C PHE A 21 27.38 -7.62 -21.71
N LEU A 22 28.08 -8.20 -20.72
CA LEU A 22 27.99 -7.80 -19.32
C LEU A 22 28.27 -6.30 -19.10
N PRO A 23 29.30 -5.66 -19.69
CA PRO A 23 29.49 -4.22 -19.58
C PRO A 23 28.34 -3.41 -20.18
N LYS A 24 27.77 -3.87 -21.31
CA LYS A 24 26.63 -3.21 -21.98
C LYS A 24 25.36 -3.30 -21.13
N ILE A 25 25.13 -4.46 -20.50
CA ILE A 25 24.03 -4.69 -19.56
C ILE A 25 24.16 -3.76 -18.35
N LYS A 26 25.36 -3.69 -17.76
CA LYS A 26 25.64 -2.77 -16.63
C LYS A 26 25.37 -1.32 -16.99
N ALA A 27 25.86 -0.86 -18.15
CA ALA A 27 25.63 0.51 -18.61
C ALA A 27 24.14 0.81 -18.84
N LEU A 28 23.39 -0.15 -19.42
CA LEU A 28 21.94 -0.02 -19.59
C LEU A 28 21.19 0.03 -18.25
N ALA A 29 21.56 -0.82 -17.30
CA ALA A 29 20.97 -0.84 -15.96
C ALA A 29 21.17 0.49 -15.24
N VAL A 30 22.40 1.04 -15.26
CA VAL A 30 22.71 2.36 -14.70
C VAL A 30 21.94 3.48 -15.42
N SER A 31 21.85 3.43 -16.74
CA SER A 31 21.07 4.41 -17.51
C SER A 31 19.59 4.39 -17.14
N LEU A 32 19.00 3.21 -16.90
CA LEU A 32 17.62 3.08 -16.48
C LEU A 32 17.41 3.52 -15.02
N SER A 33 18.37 3.24 -14.13
CA SER A 33 18.27 3.58 -12.71
C SER A 33 18.21 5.08 -12.45
N TYR A 34 18.77 5.93 -13.32
CA TYR A 34 18.65 7.40 -13.18
C TYR A 34 17.20 7.91 -13.17
N GLN A 35 16.26 7.19 -13.77
CA GLN A 35 14.85 7.58 -13.85
C GLN A 35 13.95 6.84 -12.85
N LEU A 36 14.55 6.06 -11.96
CA LEU A 36 13.82 5.15 -11.07
C LEU A 36 14.00 5.55 -9.60
N PRO A 37 13.01 5.24 -8.75
CA PRO A 37 13.14 5.47 -7.31
C PRO A 37 14.27 4.63 -6.70
N LYS A 38 14.86 5.14 -5.61
CA LYS A 38 16.06 4.57 -4.95
C LYS A 38 15.88 3.14 -4.44
N ASN A 39 14.65 2.64 -4.36
CA ASN A 39 14.30 1.28 -3.94
C ASN A 39 14.52 0.22 -5.02
N VAL A 40 14.81 0.61 -6.27
CA VAL A 40 15.13 -0.34 -7.34
C VAL A 40 16.62 -0.68 -7.32
N SER A 41 16.93 -1.96 -7.08
CA SER A 41 18.30 -2.48 -7.12
C SER A 41 18.85 -2.52 -8.55
N ILE A 42 20.04 -1.93 -8.75
CA ILE A 42 20.78 -2.01 -10.02
C ILE A 42 21.21 -3.46 -10.30
N ASP A 43 21.54 -4.22 -9.25
CA ASP A 43 21.95 -5.62 -9.39
C ASP A 43 20.81 -6.49 -9.91
N ASP A 44 19.57 -6.22 -9.52
CA ASP A 44 18.40 -6.93 -10.02
C ASP A 44 18.15 -6.61 -11.50
N LEU A 45 18.32 -5.35 -11.91
CA LEU A 45 18.25 -4.97 -13.32
C LEU A 45 19.31 -5.68 -14.15
N ILE A 46 20.53 -5.81 -13.63
CA ILE A 46 21.61 -6.55 -14.28
C ILE A 46 21.23 -8.03 -14.44
N GLN A 47 20.69 -8.66 -13.39
CA GLN A 47 20.24 -10.06 -13.43
C GLN A 47 19.13 -10.29 -14.46
N GLU A 48 18.13 -9.42 -14.50
CA GLU A 48 17.04 -9.49 -15.49
C GLU A 48 17.54 -9.24 -16.91
N GLY A 49 18.51 -8.35 -17.08
CA GLY A 49 19.24 -8.17 -18.32
C GLY A 49 19.96 -9.44 -18.79
N LEU A 50 20.63 -10.14 -17.87
CA LEU A 50 21.29 -11.41 -18.15
C LEU A 50 20.28 -12.50 -18.54
N MET A 51 19.14 -12.59 -17.86
CA MET A 51 18.04 -13.48 -18.25
C MET A 51 17.51 -13.16 -19.65
N GLY A 52 17.39 -11.88 -19.99
CA GLY A 52 17.04 -11.41 -21.33
C GLY A 52 18.06 -11.85 -22.40
N LEU A 53 19.36 -11.79 -22.09
CA LEU A 53 20.42 -12.29 -22.95
C LEU A 53 20.35 -13.81 -23.13
N LEU A 54 20.15 -14.57 -22.05
CA LEU A 54 19.99 -16.02 -22.09
C LEU A 54 18.82 -16.43 -23.00
N SER A 55 17.67 -15.78 -22.84
CA SER A 55 16.50 -16.00 -23.72
C SER A 55 16.79 -15.66 -25.19
N SER A 56 17.74 -14.76 -25.44
CA SER A 56 18.10 -14.35 -26.79
C SER A 56 18.87 -15.43 -27.53
N PHE A 57 19.69 -16.24 -26.82
CA PHE A 57 20.37 -17.39 -27.43
C PHE A 57 19.40 -18.44 -27.96
N GLU A 58 18.27 -18.64 -27.26
CA GLU A 58 17.27 -19.64 -27.66
C GLU A 58 16.38 -19.16 -28.82
N ASN A 59 16.10 -17.86 -28.87
CA ASN A 59 15.07 -17.30 -29.74
C ASN A 59 15.61 -16.49 -30.94
N TYR A 60 16.93 -16.37 -31.08
CA TYR A 60 17.52 -15.65 -32.20
C TYR A 60 17.42 -16.45 -33.50
N ASP A 61 17.01 -15.76 -34.56
CA ASP A 61 16.90 -16.31 -35.91
C ASP A 61 17.72 -15.46 -36.89
N PRO A 62 18.87 -15.97 -37.36
CA PRO A 62 19.73 -15.27 -38.33
C PRO A 62 19.04 -14.96 -39.67
N SER A 63 18.01 -15.72 -40.04
CA SER A 63 17.29 -15.54 -41.31
C SER A 63 16.51 -14.23 -41.38
N LYS A 64 16.27 -13.58 -40.23
CA LYS A 64 15.54 -12.31 -40.11
C LYS A 64 16.41 -11.07 -40.35
N GLY A 65 17.70 -11.24 -40.71
CA GLY A 65 18.57 -10.15 -41.19
C GLY A 65 19.13 -9.19 -40.12
N ALA A 66 18.72 -9.29 -38.87
CA ALA A 66 19.29 -8.50 -37.77
C ALA A 66 20.50 -9.23 -37.15
N SER A 67 21.55 -8.48 -36.78
CA SER A 67 22.68 -9.05 -36.02
C SER A 67 22.21 -9.57 -34.65
N PHE A 68 22.84 -10.64 -34.13
CA PHE A 68 22.55 -11.15 -32.78
C PHE A 68 22.66 -10.03 -31.75
N SER A 69 23.68 -9.17 -31.88
CA SER A 69 23.91 -8.06 -30.96
C SER A 69 22.76 -7.06 -30.93
N THR A 70 22.24 -6.68 -32.09
CA THR A 70 21.08 -5.78 -32.19
C THR A 70 19.83 -6.43 -31.57
N TYR A 71 19.60 -7.71 -31.85
CA TYR A 71 18.46 -8.46 -31.31
C TYR A 71 18.53 -8.59 -29.77
N ALA A 72 19.69 -9.03 -29.26
CA ALA A 72 19.94 -9.24 -27.84
C ALA A 72 19.79 -7.94 -27.05
N LEU A 73 20.34 -6.81 -27.54
CA LEU A 73 20.19 -5.51 -26.86
C LEU A 73 18.71 -5.12 -26.69
N LYS A 74 17.88 -5.36 -27.71
CA LYS A 74 16.43 -5.08 -27.63
C LYS A 74 15.75 -5.98 -26.59
N ARG A 75 16.13 -7.26 -26.53
CA ARG A 75 15.60 -8.24 -25.57
C ARG A 75 16.02 -7.96 -24.13
N ILE A 76 17.30 -7.65 -23.91
CA ILE A 76 17.87 -7.25 -22.61
C ILE A 76 17.10 -6.05 -22.06
N LYS A 77 16.97 -4.98 -22.86
CA LYS A 77 16.22 -3.78 -22.45
C LYS A 77 14.75 -4.10 -22.17
N GLY A 78 14.14 -4.96 -22.99
CA GLY A 78 12.77 -5.43 -22.78
C GLY A 78 12.60 -6.13 -21.43
N ALA A 79 13.47 -7.08 -21.10
CA ALA A 79 13.44 -7.83 -19.84
C ALA A 79 13.56 -6.92 -18.61
N MET A 80 14.53 -5.99 -18.62
CA MET A 80 14.66 -4.98 -17.57
C MET A 80 13.39 -4.13 -17.40
N LEU A 81 12.79 -3.67 -18.51
CA LEU A 81 11.54 -2.91 -18.46
C LEU A 81 10.34 -3.74 -17.99
N ASP A 82 10.32 -5.04 -18.29
CA ASP A 82 9.28 -5.95 -17.80
C ASP A 82 9.43 -6.22 -16.29
N TYR A 83 10.66 -6.35 -15.78
CA TYR A 83 10.93 -6.41 -14.34
C TYR A 83 10.44 -5.16 -13.63
N LEU A 84 10.79 -3.97 -14.13
CA LEU A 84 10.32 -2.71 -13.57
C LEU A 84 8.80 -2.61 -13.56
N ARG A 85 8.12 -3.12 -14.59
CA ARG A 85 6.65 -3.19 -14.63
C ARG A 85 6.06 -4.14 -13.57
N LYS A 86 6.79 -5.19 -13.17
CA LYS A 86 6.34 -6.09 -12.09
C LYS A 86 6.49 -5.45 -10.71
N LEU A 87 7.55 -4.66 -10.52
CA LEU A 87 7.79 -3.91 -9.29
C LEU A 87 6.82 -2.73 -9.14
N ASP A 88 6.41 -2.15 -10.26
CA ASP A 88 5.54 -0.99 -10.27
C ASP A 88 4.07 -1.41 -10.05
N TRP A 89 3.54 -1.09 -8.88
CA TRP A 89 2.16 -1.39 -8.46
C TRP A 89 1.11 -0.76 -9.40
N VAL A 90 1.46 0.27 -10.19
CA VAL A 90 0.50 1.06 -10.97
C VAL A 90 0.29 0.47 -12.39
N PRO A 91 -0.90 -0.09 -12.71
CA PRO A 91 -1.17 -0.64 -14.03
C PRO A 91 -1.07 0.41 -15.15
N ARG A 92 -0.75 -0.01 -16.39
CA ARG A 92 -0.62 0.90 -17.55
C ARG A 92 -1.86 1.77 -17.78
N ASN A 93 -3.05 1.20 -17.63
CA ASN A 93 -4.31 1.93 -17.80
C ASN A 93 -4.47 3.03 -16.76
N LEU A 94 -4.06 2.77 -15.52
CA LEU A 94 -4.08 3.76 -14.44
C LEU A 94 -3.07 4.89 -14.73
N ARG A 95 -1.88 4.54 -15.24
CA ARG A 95 -0.85 5.52 -15.62
C ARG A 95 -1.29 6.45 -16.75
N LYS A 96 -2.00 5.91 -17.74
CA LYS A 96 -2.60 6.71 -18.83
C LYS A 96 -3.63 7.70 -18.27
N LYS A 97 -4.52 7.20 -17.40
CA LYS A 97 -5.54 8.03 -16.74
C LYS A 97 -4.94 9.10 -15.82
N MET A 98 -3.84 8.81 -15.12
CA MET A 98 -3.11 9.80 -14.33
C MET A 98 -2.58 10.94 -15.20
N LYS A 99 -1.98 10.61 -16.35
CA LYS A 99 -1.46 11.62 -17.29
C LYS A 99 -2.58 12.46 -17.91
N GLU A 100 -3.68 11.82 -18.29
CA GLU A 100 -4.89 12.51 -18.78
C GLU A 100 -5.46 13.45 -17.70
N LEU A 101 -5.43 13.04 -16.42
CA LEU A 101 -5.85 13.87 -15.30
C LEU A 101 -4.91 15.09 -15.08
N GLU A 102 -3.59 14.88 -15.09
CA GLU A 102 -2.60 15.97 -14.96
C GLU A 102 -2.76 17.01 -16.08
N GLU A 103 -2.94 16.56 -17.32
CA GLU A 103 -3.19 17.44 -18.47
C GLU A 103 -4.51 18.21 -18.33
N ALA A 104 -5.58 17.55 -17.86
CA ALA A 104 -6.87 18.18 -17.62
C ALA A 104 -6.82 19.26 -16.53
N VAL A 105 -6.06 19.05 -15.46
CA VAL A 105 -5.86 20.05 -14.40
C VAL A 105 -5.28 21.33 -14.98
N LEU A 106 -4.19 21.24 -15.75
CA LEU A 106 -3.53 22.40 -16.35
C LEU A 106 -4.44 23.16 -17.31
N ILE A 107 -5.20 22.44 -18.15
CA ILE A 107 -6.11 23.04 -19.13
C ILE A 107 -7.29 23.75 -18.43
N LEU A 108 -7.85 23.14 -17.40
CA LEU A 108 -8.97 23.73 -16.68
C LEU A 108 -8.54 24.88 -15.77
N GLU A 109 -7.35 24.80 -15.18
CA GLU A 109 -6.80 25.90 -14.37
C GLU A 109 -6.58 27.16 -15.21
N ASP A 110 -6.03 27.02 -16.42
CA ASP A 110 -5.86 28.12 -17.38
C ASP A 110 -7.21 28.74 -17.79
N LYS A 111 -8.25 27.90 -17.97
CA LYS A 111 -9.59 28.35 -18.38
C LYS A 111 -10.41 28.97 -17.26
N LEU A 112 -10.32 28.42 -16.05
CA LEU A 112 -11.15 28.80 -14.90
C LEU A 112 -10.47 29.86 -14.03
N GLY A 113 -9.16 30.05 -14.17
CA GLY A 113 -8.36 30.93 -13.31
C GLY A 113 -8.28 30.46 -11.86
N LYS A 114 -8.64 29.20 -11.60
CA LYS A 114 -8.61 28.53 -10.29
C LYS A 114 -8.37 27.04 -10.48
N ILE A 115 -7.90 26.38 -9.42
CA ILE A 115 -7.71 24.93 -9.40
C ILE A 115 -9.07 24.22 -9.56
N PRO A 116 -9.22 23.27 -10.51
CA PRO A 116 -10.49 22.59 -10.75
C PRO A 116 -10.85 21.55 -9.68
N ASP A 117 -12.12 21.49 -9.32
CA ASP A 117 -12.68 20.49 -8.39
C ASP A 117 -12.78 19.09 -9.05
N ASP A 118 -12.92 18.04 -8.24
CA ASP A 118 -13.18 16.66 -8.68
C ASP A 118 -14.34 16.59 -9.68
N LYS A 119 -15.40 17.38 -9.45
CA LYS A 119 -16.58 17.45 -10.34
C LYS A 119 -16.26 18.05 -11.70
N GLU A 120 -15.55 19.18 -11.71
CA GLU A 120 -15.15 19.88 -12.94
C GLU A 120 -14.20 19.00 -13.78
N LEU A 121 -13.32 18.25 -13.12
CA LEU A 121 -12.45 17.27 -13.77
C LEU A 121 -13.21 16.05 -14.30
N ALA A 122 -14.18 15.54 -13.53
CA ALA A 122 -15.01 14.41 -13.92
C ALA A 122 -15.82 14.73 -15.19
N GLU A 123 -16.41 15.93 -15.25
CA GLU A 123 -17.12 16.40 -16.44
C GLU A 123 -16.20 16.55 -17.65
N TYR A 124 -15.02 17.16 -17.47
CA TYR A 124 -14.06 17.36 -18.56
C TYR A 124 -13.50 16.05 -19.13
N LEU A 125 -13.21 15.09 -18.25
CA LEU A 125 -12.64 13.79 -18.62
C LEU A 125 -13.70 12.76 -19.00
N ASN A 126 -14.99 13.08 -18.86
CA ASN A 126 -16.11 12.15 -19.02
C ASN A 126 -15.94 10.88 -18.16
N MET A 127 -15.67 11.10 -16.88
CA MET A 127 -15.43 10.06 -15.87
C MET A 127 -16.35 10.28 -14.66
N GLU A 128 -16.51 9.25 -13.82
CA GLU A 128 -17.23 9.40 -12.55
C GLU A 128 -16.35 10.17 -11.54
N GLU A 129 -16.95 11.06 -10.73
CA GLU A 129 -16.26 11.82 -9.67
C GLU A 129 -15.48 10.90 -8.71
N GLY A 130 -16.07 9.76 -8.35
CA GLY A 130 -15.42 8.76 -7.50
C GLY A 130 -14.19 8.11 -8.14
N GLU A 131 -14.14 8.04 -9.48
CA GLU A 131 -12.98 7.52 -10.21
C GLU A 131 -11.85 8.56 -10.27
N VAL A 132 -12.19 9.83 -10.51
CA VAL A 132 -11.26 10.97 -10.42
C VAL A 132 -10.59 11.02 -9.05
N ARG A 133 -11.38 10.92 -7.97
CA ARG A 133 -10.87 10.91 -6.60
C ARG A 133 -9.92 9.75 -6.32
N LYS A 134 -10.22 8.55 -6.84
CA LYS A 134 -9.32 7.38 -6.73
C LYS A 134 -7.99 7.64 -7.43
N ILE A 135 -8.01 8.15 -8.67
CA ILE A 135 -6.79 8.42 -9.45
C ILE A 135 -5.95 9.51 -8.78
N ARG A 136 -6.58 10.57 -8.27
CA ARG A 136 -5.94 11.65 -7.51
C ARG A 136 -5.26 11.12 -6.24
N ASN A 137 -5.91 10.23 -5.49
CA ASN A 137 -5.31 9.58 -4.32
C ASN A 137 -4.11 8.70 -4.67
N GLU A 138 -4.15 7.97 -5.78
CA GLU A 138 -3.02 7.16 -6.25
C GLU A 138 -1.84 8.03 -6.72
N LEU A 139 -2.10 9.23 -7.27
CA LEU A 139 -1.06 10.23 -7.58
C LEU A 139 -0.34 10.71 -6.32
N VAL A 140 -1.07 10.98 -5.23
CA VAL A 140 -0.48 11.35 -3.93
C VAL A 140 0.36 10.21 -3.36
N ARG A 141 -0.08 8.95 -3.48
CA ARG A 141 0.69 7.77 -3.04
C ARG A 141 2.02 7.61 -3.79
N ARG A 142 2.09 8.03 -5.05
CA ARG A 142 3.35 8.06 -5.82
C ARG A 142 4.38 9.03 -5.25
N GLN A 143 3.92 10.08 -4.56
CA GLN A 143 4.76 11.03 -3.82
C GLN A 143 5.07 10.58 -2.39
N LEU A 144 4.97 9.28 -2.05
CA LEU A 144 5.55 8.77 -0.80
C LEU A 144 7.07 8.98 -0.87
N LEU A 145 7.48 10.14 -0.36
CA LEU A 145 8.85 10.61 -0.21
C LEU A 145 9.60 9.67 0.73
N SER A 146 10.89 9.51 0.47
CA SER A 146 11.79 8.82 1.39
C SER A 146 11.78 9.57 2.72
N LEU A 147 11.43 8.89 3.82
CA LEU A 147 11.51 9.48 5.15
C LEU A 147 12.94 10.01 5.41
N ASP A 148 13.95 9.29 4.90
CA ASP A 148 15.36 9.66 5.00
C ASP A 148 15.72 10.99 4.33
N SER A 149 15.10 11.36 3.20
CA SER A 149 15.40 12.67 2.58
C SER A 149 14.92 13.84 3.43
N TYR A 150 13.96 13.63 4.31
CA TYR A 150 13.43 14.64 5.23
C TYR A 150 14.18 14.69 6.57
N ILE A 151 14.90 13.63 6.93
CA ILE A 151 15.64 13.53 8.20
C ILE A 151 17.10 14.03 8.04
N PHE A 152 17.68 13.91 6.85
CA PHE A 152 19.11 14.15 6.62
C PHE A 152 19.44 15.35 5.71
N GLU A 153 18.44 16.12 5.23
CA GLU A 153 18.71 17.41 4.57
C GLU A 153 18.73 18.53 5.64
N ASP A 154 19.90 19.16 5.73
CA ASP A 154 20.41 20.06 6.78
C ASP A 154 19.74 21.45 6.78
N ASP A 155 18.43 21.52 6.55
CA ASP A 155 17.65 22.74 6.66
C ASP A 155 16.96 22.75 8.03
N GLU A 156 17.45 23.60 8.95
CA GLU A 156 17.00 23.81 10.34
C GLU A 156 15.51 24.22 10.50
N SER A 157 14.68 24.10 9.47
CA SER A 157 13.30 24.59 9.44
C SER A 157 12.22 23.52 9.20
N VAL A 158 12.59 22.25 9.05
CA VAL A 158 11.60 21.19 8.82
C VAL A 158 11.35 20.41 10.11
N HIS A 159 10.44 20.93 10.92
CA HIS A 159 9.87 20.17 12.03
C HIS A 159 9.21 18.89 11.48
N VAL A 160 9.84 17.74 11.73
CA VAL A 160 9.26 16.41 11.53
C VAL A 160 8.15 16.21 12.56
N GLU A 161 6.96 16.73 12.26
CA GLU A 161 5.76 16.56 13.08
C GLU A 161 4.84 15.43 12.56
N LEU A 162 5.37 14.51 11.73
CA LEU A 162 4.54 13.56 10.96
C LEU A 162 4.95 12.10 11.07
N VAL A 163 5.40 11.68 12.25
CA VAL A 163 5.13 10.31 12.70
C VAL A 163 4.54 10.42 14.09
N GLN A 164 3.22 10.57 14.18
CA GLN A 164 2.54 10.21 15.41
C GLN A 164 2.88 8.75 15.66
N SER A 165 3.73 8.50 16.67
CA SER A 165 3.94 7.16 17.15
C SER A 165 2.56 6.58 17.48
N ASN A 166 2.33 5.31 17.11
CA ASN A 166 1.22 4.56 17.68
C ASN A 166 1.40 4.32 19.20
N GLU A 167 2.50 4.83 19.77
CA GLU A 167 2.67 4.96 21.20
C GLU A 167 1.73 6.05 21.69
N LYS A 168 0.71 5.61 22.43
CA LYS A 168 -0.20 6.50 23.14
C LYS A 168 0.62 7.47 23.97
N SER A 169 0.37 8.78 23.85
CA SER A 169 0.96 9.78 24.74
C SER A 169 0.87 9.29 26.19
N PRO A 170 1.87 9.54 27.06
CA PRO A 170 1.79 9.19 28.48
C PRO A 170 0.46 9.61 29.12
N ASP A 171 -0.11 10.75 28.70
CA ASP A 171 -1.43 11.22 29.13
C ASP A 171 -2.57 10.27 28.72
N VAL A 172 -2.54 9.75 27.50
CA VAL A 172 -3.55 8.80 26.96
C VAL A 172 -3.43 7.42 27.63
N ILE A 173 -2.21 7.02 28.01
CA ILE A 173 -2.00 5.79 28.82
C ILE A 173 -2.60 5.99 30.21
N TYR A 174 -2.29 7.12 30.85
CA TYR A 174 -2.79 7.47 32.17
C TYR A 174 -4.32 7.60 32.21
N GLU A 175 -4.92 8.30 31.25
CA GLU A 175 -6.38 8.41 31.11
C GLU A 175 -7.06 7.04 30.96
N LYS A 176 -6.43 6.12 30.21
CA LYS A 176 -6.98 4.77 30.02
C LYS A 176 -6.89 3.94 31.30
N GLU A 177 -5.80 4.06 32.05
CA GLU A 177 -5.63 3.39 33.35
C GLU A 177 -6.60 3.95 34.40
N GLU A 178 -6.74 5.28 34.46
CA GLU A 178 -7.71 5.94 35.35
C GLU A 178 -9.15 5.54 35.01
N LEU A 179 -9.50 5.53 33.72
CA LEU A 179 -10.82 5.08 33.27
C LEU A 179 -11.07 3.61 33.64
N ARG A 180 -10.04 2.75 33.56
CA ARG A 180 -10.15 1.34 33.91
C ARG A 180 -10.40 1.14 35.40
N GLU A 181 -9.70 1.87 36.27
CA GLU A 181 -9.93 1.84 37.72
C GLU A 181 -11.33 2.38 38.07
N LYS A 182 -11.73 3.52 37.50
CA LYS A 182 -13.09 4.06 37.70
C LYS A 182 -14.18 3.11 37.23
N LEU A 183 -13.96 2.42 36.10
CA LEU A 183 -14.91 1.43 35.59
C LEU A 183 -15.00 0.21 36.51
N LYS A 184 -13.88 -0.26 37.06
CA LYS A 184 -13.85 -1.37 38.03
C LYS A 184 -14.66 -1.02 39.28
N GLU A 185 -14.43 0.16 39.86
CA GLU A 185 -15.21 0.65 41.01
C GLU A 185 -16.71 0.79 40.68
N ALA A 186 -17.05 1.23 39.48
CA ALA A 186 -18.45 1.35 39.05
C ALA A 186 -19.13 -0.03 38.89
N ILE A 187 -18.40 -1.05 38.41
CA ILE A 187 -18.89 -2.43 38.29
C ILE A 187 -19.07 -3.08 39.68
N GLU A 188 -18.26 -2.70 40.67
CA GLU A 188 -18.41 -3.18 42.05
C GLU A 188 -19.74 -2.71 42.68
N GLN A 189 -20.28 -1.56 42.27
CA GLN A 189 -21.58 -1.04 42.70
C GLN A 189 -22.79 -1.63 41.96
N LEU A 190 -22.55 -2.48 40.96
CA LEU A 190 -23.61 -3.24 40.31
C LEU A 190 -24.03 -4.40 41.21
N SER A 191 -25.32 -4.71 41.18
CA SER A 191 -25.84 -5.93 41.80
C SER A 191 -25.25 -7.17 41.12
N GLU A 192 -25.23 -8.29 41.85
CA GLU A 192 -24.72 -9.57 41.35
C GLU A 192 -25.37 -9.97 40.02
N ARG A 193 -26.69 -9.74 39.91
CA ARG A 193 -27.46 -10.05 38.69
C ARG A 193 -27.08 -9.16 37.50
N GLU A 194 -26.82 -7.88 37.75
CA GLU A 194 -26.36 -6.93 36.72
C GLU A 194 -24.95 -7.29 36.22
N ARG A 195 -24.04 -7.62 37.15
CA ARG A 195 -22.67 -8.03 36.83
C ARG A 195 -22.64 -9.33 36.04
N LEU A 196 -23.50 -10.29 36.39
CA LEU A 196 -23.62 -11.56 35.68
C LEU A 196 -24.10 -11.37 34.23
N VAL A 197 -25.07 -10.48 33.99
CA VAL A 197 -25.51 -10.15 32.63
C VAL A 197 -24.38 -9.53 31.80
N LEU A 198 -23.57 -8.64 32.39
CA LEU A 198 -22.41 -8.08 31.70
C LEU A 198 -21.34 -9.12 31.40
N ALA A 199 -21.04 -10.01 32.35
CA ALA A 199 -20.05 -11.07 32.16
C ALA A 199 -20.46 -12.01 31.01
N LEU A 200 -21.72 -12.46 31.01
CA LEU A 200 -22.22 -13.34 29.96
C LEU A 200 -22.22 -12.67 28.56
N TYR A 201 -22.40 -11.35 28.50
CA TYR A 201 -22.44 -10.63 27.22
C TYR A 201 -21.05 -10.21 26.71
N TYR A 202 -20.19 -9.66 27.57
CA TYR A 202 -18.90 -9.08 27.18
C TYR A 202 -17.70 -10.01 27.35
N VAL A 203 -17.81 -11.05 28.18
CA VAL A 203 -16.73 -12.03 28.42
C VAL A 203 -17.03 -13.34 27.70
N GLU A 204 -18.24 -13.86 27.89
CA GLU A 204 -18.68 -15.13 27.26
C GLU A 204 -19.30 -14.93 25.86
N GLU A 205 -19.41 -13.68 25.39
CA GLU A 205 -19.93 -13.32 24.05
C GLU A 205 -21.32 -13.88 23.70
N LEU A 206 -22.16 -14.16 24.71
CA LEU A 206 -23.50 -14.73 24.49
C LEU A 206 -24.51 -13.68 24.02
N ASN A 207 -25.47 -14.10 23.20
CA ASN A 207 -26.57 -13.23 22.79
C ASN A 207 -27.68 -13.15 23.87
N PHE A 208 -28.53 -12.12 23.81
CA PHE A 208 -29.57 -11.91 24.83
C PHE A 208 -30.57 -13.07 24.96
N LYS A 209 -30.77 -13.85 23.90
CA LYS A 209 -31.64 -15.04 23.91
C LYS A 209 -30.99 -16.18 24.69
N GLU A 210 -29.69 -16.42 24.52
CA GLU A 210 -28.91 -17.40 25.28
C GLU A 210 -28.80 -17.01 26.75
N ILE A 211 -28.51 -15.73 27.04
CA ILE A 211 -28.47 -15.20 28.40
C ILE A 211 -29.83 -15.35 29.08
N GLY A 212 -30.92 -15.07 28.36
CA GLY A 212 -32.29 -15.23 28.86
C GLY A 212 -32.59 -16.68 29.25
N LYS A 213 -32.14 -17.65 28.45
CA LYS A 213 -32.26 -19.09 28.77
C LYS A 213 -31.50 -19.47 30.03
N ILE A 214 -30.27 -18.99 30.19
CA ILE A 214 -29.42 -19.27 31.37
C ILE A 214 -30.05 -18.68 32.63
N LEU A 215 -30.55 -17.44 32.56
CA LEU A 215 -31.08 -16.71 33.71
C LEU A 215 -32.58 -16.91 33.94
N GLY A 216 -33.24 -17.75 33.14
CA GLY A 216 -34.68 -18.06 33.25
C GLY A 216 -35.59 -16.86 33.01
N VAL A 217 -35.19 -15.91 32.15
CA VAL A 217 -35.95 -14.69 31.86
C VAL A 217 -36.05 -14.44 30.35
N SER A 218 -37.00 -13.59 29.94
CA SER A 218 -37.16 -13.24 28.52
C SER A 218 -35.98 -12.40 28.00
N GLU A 219 -35.74 -12.49 26.69
CA GLU A 219 -34.74 -11.68 25.98
C GLU A 219 -34.97 -10.17 26.21
N SER A 220 -36.22 -9.72 26.16
CA SER A 220 -36.60 -8.33 26.44
C SER A 220 -36.18 -7.89 27.85
N ARG A 221 -36.29 -8.78 28.84
CA ARG A 221 -35.85 -8.49 30.21
C ARG A 221 -34.34 -8.33 30.30
N ILE A 222 -33.56 -9.14 29.57
CA ILE A 222 -32.10 -9.00 29.50
C ILE A 222 -31.70 -7.67 28.83
N SER A 223 -32.34 -7.31 27.73
CA SER A 223 -32.09 -6.04 27.03
C SER A 223 -32.36 -4.82 27.94
N GLN A 224 -33.44 -4.86 28.74
CA GLN A 224 -33.75 -3.83 29.73
C GLN A 224 -32.69 -3.75 30.84
N ILE A 225 -32.25 -4.89 31.38
CA ILE A 225 -31.21 -4.94 32.41
C ILE A 225 -29.91 -4.37 31.84
N HIS A 226 -29.48 -4.81 30.66
CA HIS A 226 -28.27 -4.31 29.99
C HIS A 226 -28.34 -2.79 29.79
N SER A 227 -29.45 -2.28 29.23
CA SER A 227 -29.64 -0.84 29.01
C SER A 227 -29.59 -0.04 30.33
N SER A 228 -30.25 -0.55 31.38
CA SER A 228 -30.24 0.07 32.71
C SER A 228 -28.84 0.12 33.32
N VAL A 229 -28.08 -0.97 33.18
CA VAL A 229 -26.70 -1.08 33.66
C VAL A 229 -25.78 -0.11 32.92
N ILE A 230 -25.88 -0.01 31.59
CA ILE A 230 -25.09 0.94 30.81
C ILE A 230 -25.40 2.39 31.23
N SER A 231 -26.68 2.74 31.45
CA SER A 231 -27.04 4.06 31.97
C SER A 231 -26.50 4.31 33.38
N LYS A 232 -26.50 3.30 34.26
CA LYS A 232 -25.97 3.38 35.62
C LYS A 232 -24.45 3.59 35.61
N LEU A 233 -23.72 2.82 34.81
CA LEU A 233 -22.26 2.96 34.64
C LEU A 233 -21.90 4.34 34.10
N LYS A 234 -22.61 4.85 33.08
CA LYS A 234 -22.39 6.21 32.56
C LYS A 234 -22.55 7.27 33.64
N ARG A 235 -23.59 7.19 34.48
CA ARG A 235 -23.78 8.14 35.58
C ARG A 235 -22.66 8.07 36.62
N LEU A 236 -22.21 6.87 36.98
CA LEU A 236 -21.12 6.69 37.95
C LEU A 236 -19.78 7.22 37.44
N LEU A 237 -19.52 7.08 36.14
CA LEU A 237 -18.32 7.60 35.49
C LEU A 237 -18.37 9.14 35.34
N LEU A 238 -19.54 9.70 34.99
CA LEU A 238 -19.71 11.16 34.82
C LEU A 238 -19.82 11.92 36.14
N SER A 239 -20.31 11.30 37.22
CA SER A 239 -20.42 11.93 38.54
C SER A 239 -19.07 12.06 39.28
N ARG A 240 -17.99 11.50 38.72
CA ARG A 240 -16.63 11.47 39.30
C ARG A 240 -15.59 12.08 38.34
N MET A 241 -16.04 12.93 37.43
CA MET A 241 -15.25 13.91 36.69
C MET A 241 -15.61 15.30 37.22
#